data_AF-A0A087LWC4-F1
#
_entry.id   AF-A0A087LWC4-F1
#
_cell.length_a   1.000
_cell.length_b   1.000
_cell.length_c   1.000
_cell.angle_alpha   90.00
_cell.angle_beta   90.00
_cell.angle_gamma   90.00
#
_symmetry.space_group_name_H-M   'P 1'
#
loop_
_entity.id
_entity.type
_entity.pdbx_description
1 polymer ?
#
loop_
_entity_poly.entity_id
_entity_poly.type
_entity_poly.pdbx_seq_one_letter_code
_entity_poly.pdbx_strand_id
1 'polypeptide(L)' 'MNPTYLLARDHLQRAAVILQGADQQSRQLRHIIERTIGLMDDFRPEEPEPRDNVFELNAYRHLRS' A
#
# COMPACT_ATOMS: atom_id res chain seq x y z
N MET A 1 -5.37 0.44 6.97
CA MET A 1 -4.44 0.04 5.89
C MET A 1 -4.82 -1.32 5.36
N ASN A 2 -4.74 -1.53 4.04
CA ASN A 2 -5.09 -2.81 3.41
C ASN A 2 -4.13 -3.92 3.90
N PRO A 3 -4.62 -5.08 4.38
CA PRO A 3 -3.77 -6.17 4.87
C PRO A 3 -2.75 -6.65 3.82
N THR A 4 -3.11 -6.61 2.54
CA THR A 4 -2.22 -6.95 1.42
C THR A 4 -1.04 -5.98 1.30
N TYR A 5 -1.26 -4.70 1.59
CA TYR A 5 -0.20 -3.68 1.56
C TYR A 5 0.84 -3.93 2.67
N LEU A 6 0.38 -4.26 3.88
CA LEU A 6 1.28 -4.58 5.00
C LEU A 6 2.12 -5.84 4.73
N LEU A 7 1.49 -6.86 4.15
CA LEU A 7 2.19 -8.09 3.73
C LEU A 7 3.24 -7.81 2.65
N ALA A 8 2.89 -7.05 1.62
CA ALA A 8 3.82 -6.68 0.56
C ALA A 8 5.03 -5.90 1.11
N ARG A 9 4.80 -4.96 2.04
CA ARG A 9 5.87 -4.20 2.70
C ARG A 9 6.80 -5.11 3.49
N ASP A 10 6.27 -6.04 4.27
CA ASP A 10 7.07 -6.99 5.05
C ASP A 10 7.93 -7.90 4.15
N HIS A 11 7.37 -8.37 3.02
CA HIS A 11 8.15 -9.14 2.04
C HIS A 11 9.31 -8.34 1.45
N LEU A 12 9.11 -7.07 1.14
CA LEU A 12 10.16 -6.17 0.65
C LEU A 12 11.24 -5.93 1.71
N GLN A 13 10.85 -5.71 2.97
CA GLN A 13 11.80 -5.56 4.08
C GLN A 13 12.68 -6.81 4.24
N ARG A 14 12.08 -8.00 4.18
CA ARG A 14 12.82 -9.27 4.21
C ARG A 14 13.76 -9.40 3.02
N ALA A 15 13.33 -9.04 1.81
CA ALA A 15 14.17 -9.10 0.63
C ALA A 15 15.38 -8.15 0.71
N ALA A 16 15.21 -6.93 1.25
CA ALA A 16 16.32 -6.00 1.46
C ALA A 16 17.39 -6.58 2.41
N VAL A 17 16.97 -7.29 3.46
CA VAL A 17 17.86 -7.98 4.41
C VAL A 17 18.58 -9.17 3.77
N ILE A 18 17.94 -9.90 2.86
CA ILE A 18 18.55 -11.04 2.17
C ILE A 18 19.62 -10.58 1.14
N LEU A 19 19.44 -9.40 0.54
CA LEU A 19 20.33 -8.84 -0.48
C LEU A 19 21.61 -8.22 0.08
N GLN A 20 22.29 -8.94 0.96
CA GLN A 20 23.62 -8.59 1.51
C GLN A 20 24.79 -8.96 0.58
N GLY A 21 24.49 -9.54 -0.60
CA GLY A 21 25.50 -9.92 -1.59
C GLY A 21 26.42 -8.76 -1.99
N ALA A 22 27.71 -9.06 -2.13
CA ALA A 22 28.72 -8.06 -2.49
C ALA A 22 28.70 -7.68 -3.98
N ASP A 23 27.96 -8.42 -4.82
CA ASP A 23 27.85 -8.17 -6.24
C ASP A 23 26.99 -6.93 -6.56
N GLN A 24 27.27 -6.32 -7.70
CA GLN A 24 26.61 -5.08 -8.14
C GLN A 24 25.10 -5.28 -8.32
N GLN A 25 24.66 -6.46 -8.77
CA GLN A 25 23.26 -6.76 -9.01
C GLN A 25 22.47 -6.83 -7.69
N SER A 26 23.01 -7.49 -6.66
CA SER A 26 22.41 -7.52 -5.31
C SER A 26 22.27 -6.13 -4.71
N ARG A 27 23.31 -5.28 -4.84
CA ARG A 27 23.25 -3.88 -4.34
C ARG A 27 22.21 -3.06 -5.09
N GLN A 28 22.15 -3.21 -6.41
CA GLN A 28 21.17 -2.50 -7.24
C GLN A 28 19.74 -2.94 -6.89
N LEU A 29 19.51 -4.24 -6.72
CA LEU A 29 18.21 -4.77 -6.34
C LEU A 29 17.80 -4.30 -4.93
N ARG A 30 18.74 -4.29 -3.98
CA ARG A 30 18.49 -3.75 -2.63
C ARG A 30 18.07 -2.28 -2.70
N HIS A 31 18.76 -1.48 -3.50
CA HIS A 31 18.42 -0.06 -3.67
C HIS A 31 17.01 0.15 -4.26
N ILE A 32 16.61 -0.67 -5.24
CA ILE A 32 15.26 -0.62 -5.82
C ILE A 32 14.20 -0.95 -4.75
N ILE A 33 14.46 -1.96 -3.92
CA ILE A 33 13.55 -2.40 -2.86
C ILE A 33 13.42 -1.32 -1.78
N GLU A 34 14.53 -0.76 -1.30
CA GLU A 34 14.53 0.33 -0.32
C GLU A 34 13.73 1.54 -0.81
N ARG A 35 13.93 1.93 -2.08
CA ARG A 35 13.16 3.00 -2.71
C ARG A 35 11.67 2.67 -2.79
N THR A 36 11.32 1.43 -3.09
CA THR A 36 9.93 0.98 -3.18
C THR A 36 9.25 1.03 -1.81
N ILE A 37 9.93 0.63 -0.74
CA ILE A 37 9.43 0.75 0.63
C ILE A 37 9.16 2.22 0.99
N GLY A 38 10.08 3.13 0.64
CA GLY A 38 9.88 4.57 0.86
C GLY A 38 8.64 5.10 0.11
N LEU A 39 8.48 4.75 -1.17
CA LEU A 39 7.30 5.13 -1.94
C LEU A 39 6.00 4.55 -1.37
N MET A 40 6.05 3.33 -0.84
CA MET A 40 4.91 2.74 -0.15
C MET A 40 4.58 3.53 1.12
N ASP A 41 5.57 3.91 1.93
CA ASP A 41 5.36 4.66 3.17
C ASP A 41 4.78 6.07 2.89
N ASP A 42 5.19 6.69 1.80
CA ASP A 42 4.64 7.97 1.32
C ASP A 42 3.23 7.83 0.70
N PHE A 43 2.89 6.62 0.24
CA PHE A 43 1.58 6.33 -0.35
C PHE A 43 0.50 6.30 0.73
N ARG A 44 -0.28 7.38 0.81
CA ARG A 44 -1.58 7.36 1.47
C ARG A 44 -2.60 6.77 0.50
N PRO A 45 -3.18 5.59 0.78
CA PRO A 45 -4.32 5.14 0.00
C PRO A 45 -5.41 6.20 0.15
N GLU A 46 -5.82 6.83 -0.95
CA GLU A 46 -7.06 7.59 -1.00
C GLU A 46 -8.16 6.70 -0.40
N GLU A 47 -8.91 7.25 0.55
CA GLU A 47 -10.08 6.56 1.09
C GLU A 47 -10.90 6.07 -0.10
N PRO A 48 -11.25 4.77 -0.16
CA PRO A 48 -12.02 4.27 -1.28
C PRO A 48 -13.31 5.09 -1.31
N GLU A 49 -13.52 5.87 -2.37
CA GLU A 49 -14.82 6.51 -2.58
C GLU A 49 -15.88 5.43 -2.43
N PRO A 50 -16.90 5.64 -1.56
CA PRO A 50 -17.97 4.68 -1.42
C PRO A 50 -18.54 4.49 -2.82
N ARG A 51 -18.41 3.29 -3.38
CA ARG A 51 -19.01 2.94 -4.67
C ARG A 51 -20.51 3.22 -4.53
N ASP A 52 -20.96 4.27 -5.23
CA ASP A 52 -22.18 5.05 -5.01
C ASP A 52 -23.49 4.31 -5.40
N ASN A 53 -23.52 2.98 -5.23
CA ASN A 53 -24.69 2.14 -5.49
C ASN A 53 -25.37 1.67 -4.20
N VAL A 54 -24.80 1.98 -3.04
CA VAL A 54 -25.37 1.64 -1.72
C VAL A 54 -25.82 2.94 -1.07
N PHE A 55 -27.11 3.24 -1.22
CA PHE A 55 -27.71 4.34 -0.47
C PHE A 55 -27.82 3.96 1.01
N GLU A 56 -27.12 4.70 1.87
CA GLU A 56 -27.35 4.69 3.31
C GLU A 56 -28.82 5.04 3.60
N LEU A 57 -29.52 4.23 4.40
CA LEU A 57 -30.95 4.42 4.70
C LEU A 57 -31.26 5.82 5.26
N ASN A 58 -30.29 6.42 5.95
CA ASN A 58 -30.39 7.78 6.47
C ASN A 58 -30.45 8.85 5.36
N ALA A 59 -29.75 8.65 4.23
CA ALA A 59 -29.83 9.56 3.09
C ALA A 59 -31.22 9.55 2.44
N TYR A 60 -31.92 8.42 2.47
CA TYR A 60 -33.27 8.30 1.91
C TYR A 60 -34.34 9.05 2.75
N ARG A 61 -34.14 9.19 4.07
CA ARG A 61 -35.10 9.87 4.95
C ARG A 61 -35.18 11.39 4.73
N HIS A 62 -34.08 12.01 4.27
CA HIS A 62 -34.03 13.46 4.04
C HIS A 62 -34.63 13.91 2.70
N LEU A 63 -34.85 12.99 1.75
CA LEU A 63 -35.43 13.30 0.44
C LEU A 63 -36.97 13.35 0.45
N ARG A 64 -37.61 13.09 1.60
CA ARG A 64 -39.07 13.01 1.77
C ARG A 64 -39.67 14.07 2.70
N SER A 65 -38.91 15.07 3.15
CA SER A 65 -39.46 16.22 3.90
C SER A 65 -39.79 17.38 2.98
#